data_AF-F2QAI9-F1
#
_entry.id   AF-F2QAI9-F1
#
_cell.length_a   1.000
_cell.length_b   1.000
_cell.length_c   1.000
_cell.angle_alpha   90.00
_cell.angle_beta   90.00
_cell.angle_gamma   90.00
#
_symmetry.space_group_name_H-M   'P 1'
#
loop_
_entity.id
_entity.type
_entity.pdbx_description
1 polymer ?
#
loop_
_entity_poly.entity_id
_entity_poly.type
_entity_poly.pdbx_seq_one_letter_code
_entity_poly.pdbx_strand_id
1 'polypeptide(L)' 'LLIIGLTIPTLLLPNLLTDPENFTPANPLITPPHIKPEWYFLFA' A
#
# COMPACT_ATOMS: atom_id res chain seq x y z
N LEU A 1 -8.87 2.93 22.40
CA LEU A 1 -8.42 3.84 21.34
C LEU A 1 -7.66 3.10 20.23
N LEU A 2 -6.59 2.35 20.56
CA LEU A 2 -5.80 1.58 19.59
C LEU A 2 -6.63 0.61 18.74
N ILE A 3 -7.52 -0.17 19.36
CA ILE A 3 -8.37 -1.13 18.64
C ILE A 3 -9.24 -0.42 17.59
N ILE A 4 -9.84 0.73 17.94
CA ILE A 4 -10.66 1.52 17.02
C ILE A 4 -9.81 2.10 15.88
N GLY A 5 -8.59 2.57 16.18
CA GLY A 5 -7.68 3.12 15.18
C GLY A 5 -7.19 2.09 14.15
N LEU A 6 -7.10 0.81 14.53
CA LEU A 6 -6.75 -0.27 13.61
C LEU A 6 -7.98 -0.84 12.89
N THR A 7 -9.11 -1.02 13.56
CA THR A 7 -10.27 -1.69 12.96
C THR A 7 -10.97 -0.86 11.88
N ILE A 8 -11.03 0.46 12.03
CA ILE A 8 -11.66 1.34 11.04
C ILE A 8 -11.00 1.23 9.66
N PRO A 9 -9.68 1.48 9.50
CA PRO A 9 -9.05 1.36 8.19
C PRO A 9 -9.09 -0.07 7.66
N THR A 10 -8.92 -1.10 8.50
CA THR A 10 -8.98 -2.50 8.06
C THR A 10 -10.34 -2.88 7.47
N LEU A 11 -11.45 -2.42 8.07
CA LEU A 11 -12.80 -2.82 7.63
C LEU A 11 -13.39 -1.91 6.55
N LEU A 12 -13.11 -0.61 6.60
CA LEU A 12 -13.75 0.38 5.72
C LEU A 12 -12.84 0.86 4.59
N LEU A 13 -11.52 0.85 4.78
CA LEU A 13 -10.55 1.40 3.84
C LEU A 13 -9.34 0.45 3.67
N PRO A 14 -9.55 -0.83 3.29
CA PRO A 14 -8.52 -1.87 3.35
C PRO A 14 -7.29 -1.57 2.48
N ASN A 15 -7.46 -0.75 1.43
CA ASN A 15 -6.40 -0.41 0.48
C ASN A 15 -5.83 1.00 0.69
N LEU A 16 -6.16 1.68 1.80
CA LEU A 16 -5.72 3.05 2.09
C LEU A 16 -4.20 3.22 2.03
N LEU A 17 -3.46 2.18 2.40
CA LEU A 17 -2.00 2.19 2.50
C LEU A 17 -1.30 1.39 1.38
N THR A 18 -2.07 0.89 0.40
CA THR A 18 -1.57 0.05 -0.70
C THR A 18 -1.39 0.90 -1.96
N ASP A 19 -0.28 0.72 -2.68
CA ASP A 19 -0.09 1.36 -3.97
C ASP A 19 -1.05 0.75 -5.03
N PRO A 20 -1.82 1.57 -5.79
CA PRO A 20 -2.68 1.08 -6.86
C PRO A 20 -1.97 0.21 -7.90
N GLU A 21 -0.67 0.45 -8.16
CA GLU A 21 0.09 -0.31 -9.15
C GLU A 21 0.22 -1.80 -8.77
N ASN A 22 0.15 -2.14 -7.48
CA ASN A 22 0.21 -3.53 -6.97
C ASN A 22 -1.04 -4.37 -7.30
N PHE A 23 -2.11 -3.77 -7.83
CA PHE A 23 -3.27 -4.52 -8.33
C PHE A 23 -3.10 -5.04 -9.76
N THR A 24 -2.01 -4.66 -10.43
CA THR A 24 -1.66 -5.19 -11.75
C THR A 24 -0.70 -6.38 -11.61
N PRO A 25 -0.83 -7.45 -12.43
CA PRO A 25 0.13 -8.55 -12.39
C PRO A 25 1.55 -8.07 -12.70
N ALA A 26 2.53 -8.59 -11.95
CA ALA A 26 3.92 -8.23 -12.14
C ALA A 26 4.40 -8.53 -13.57
N ASN A 27 5.08 -7.55 -14.19
CA ASN A 27 5.71 -7.71 -15.49
C ASN A 27 7.22 -7.42 -15.38
N PRO A 28 8.10 -8.42 -15.52
CA PRO A 28 9.54 -8.22 -15.36
C PRO A 28 10.19 -7.35 -16.45
N LEU A 29 9.47 -7.09 -17.54
CA LEU A 29 9.96 -6.25 -18.65
C LEU A 29 9.50 -4.80 -18.55
N ILE A 30 8.66 -4.45 -17.56
CA ILE A 30 8.10 -3.11 -17.40
C ILE A 30 8.30 -2.65 -15.96
N THR A 31 9.01 -1.53 -15.79
CA THR A 31 9.10 -0.84 -14.49
C THR A 31 7.99 0.21 -14.39
N PRO A 32 7.21 0.24 -13.30
CA PRO A 32 6.21 1.26 -13.11
C PRO A 32 6.82 2.67 -12.96
N PRO A 33 6.15 3.72 -13.46
CA PRO A 33 6.69 5.08 -13.47
C PRO A 33 6.83 5.72 -12.08
N HIS A 34 6.02 5.33 -11.09
CA HIS A 34 6.03 5.91 -9.75
C HIS A 34 6.39 4.90 -8.65
N ILE A 35 7.34 4.01 -8.94
CA ILE A 35 7.78 2.96 -8.01
C ILE A 35 8.37 3.55 -6.71
N LYS A 36 7.83 3.12 -5.57
CA LYS A 36 8.29 3.47 -4.21
C LYS A 36 8.07 2.28 -3.28
N PRO A 37 8.87 2.14 -2.21
CA PRO A 37 8.64 1.07 -1.24
C PRO A 37 7.39 1.37 -0.40
N GLU A 38 6.97 0.39 0.39
CA GLU A 38 5.89 0.56 1.36
C GLU A 38 6.22 1.69 2.34
N TRP A 39 5.18 2.33 2.88
CA TRP A 39 5.29 3.54 3.69
C TRP A 39 6.27 3.43 4.86
N TYR A 40 6.39 2.26 5.47
CA TYR A 40 7.27 2.00 6.62
C TYR A 40 8.76 1.93 6.25
N PHE A 41 9.11 1.95 4.96
CA PHE A 41 10.48 2.05 4.45
C PHE A 41 10.87 3.46 3.95
N LEU A 42 9.92 4.40 3.84
CA LEU A 42 10.20 5.72 3.25
C LEU A 42 11.13 6.62 4.09
N PHE A 43 11.41 6.23 5.33
CA PHE A 43 12.20 7.00 6.29
C PHE A 43 13.39 6.19 6.87
N ALA A 44 13.72 5.07 6.22
CA ALA A 44 14.89 4.25 6.56
C ALA A 44 16.19 4.80 5.94
#